data_AF-A0A2H3DDM7-F1
#
_entry.id   AF-A0A2H3DDM7-F1
#
_cell.length_a   1.000
_cell.length_b   1.000
_cell.length_c   1.000
_cell.angle_alpha   90.00
_cell.angle_beta   90.00
_cell.angle_gamma   90.00
#
_symmetry.space_group_name_H-M   'P 1'
#
loop_
_entity.id
_entity.type
_entity.pdbx_description
1 polymer ?
#
loop_
_entity_poly.entity_id
_entity_poly.type
_entity_poly.pdbx_seq_one_letter_code
_entity_poly.pdbx_strand_id
1 'polypeptide(L)'
;MEEDLQTRFHNELASLHKMRMDDYVFDFLLQMQNRVLTNPLDKVAGLIYLFYPKFIPIYDAVQSEEDAWTILVNMMRVRSRADLLFTYPEPGNGRKCWRPSWEQAMTKTLPSHAQVERLGEVNRLDTTDGDLYIGPYIDSGHVRGFAEEYNKGKCRQGELMIEDNTRTLHSFKIFKDHPYSIPDGSYTLISNGGGGHPSLNIFMKYWVTRQQRQDGQFEKVSVFSMVDPEERERLQKLGVVKHRISRLC
;
A
#
# COMPACT_ATOMS: atom_id res chain seq x y z
N MET A 1 -39.32 -4.37 12.06
CA MET A 1 -38.88 -5.22 10.92
C MET A 1 -38.61 -4.40 9.68
N GLU A 2 -39.61 -3.69 9.12
CA GLU A 2 -39.41 -2.85 7.91
C GLU A 2 -38.54 -1.60 8.21
N GLU A 3 -38.78 -0.91 9.33
CA GLU A 3 -37.93 0.22 9.77
C GLU A 3 -36.49 -0.21 10.11
N ASP A 4 -36.31 -1.40 10.70
CA ASP A 4 -34.97 -1.93 11.02
C ASP A 4 -34.18 -2.26 9.74
N LEU A 5 -34.84 -2.86 8.75
CA LEU A 5 -34.26 -3.13 7.44
C LEU A 5 -33.91 -1.84 6.70
N GLN A 6 -34.80 -0.85 6.74
CA GLN A 6 -34.57 0.46 6.13
C GLN A 6 -33.38 1.15 6.81
N THR A 7 -33.32 1.17 8.14
CA THR A 7 -32.22 1.76 8.91
C THR A 7 -30.90 1.09 8.58
N ARG A 8 -30.87 -0.25 8.54
CA ARG A 8 -29.68 -1.01 8.15
C ARG A 8 -29.22 -0.68 6.73
N PHE A 9 -30.14 -0.63 5.77
CA PHE A 9 -29.83 -0.28 4.38
C PHE A 9 -29.19 1.11 4.27
N HIS A 10 -29.76 2.11 4.93
CA HIS A 10 -29.22 3.47 4.90
C HIS A 10 -27.83 3.55 5.55
N ASN A 11 -27.61 2.81 6.64
CA ASN A 11 -26.31 2.74 7.29
C ASN A 11 -25.24 2.08 6.39
N GLU A 12 -25.58 0.97 5.75
CA GLU A 12 -24.69 0.28 4.80
C GLU A 12 -24.38 1.18 3.57
N LEU A 13 -25.40 1.86 3.02
CA LEU A 13 -25.23 2.78 1.90
C LEU A 13 -24.36 3.99 2.27
N ALA A 14 -24.58 4.59 3.45
CA ALA A 14 -23.74 5.68 3.95
C ALA A 14 -22.28 5.24 4.16
N SER A 15 -22.07 4.02 4.67
CA SER A 15 -20.74 3.43 4.81
C SER A 15 -20.04 3.26 3.46
N LEU A 16 -20.74 2.72 2.45
CA LEU A 16 -20.22 2.60 1.09
C LEU A 16 -19.90 3.96 0.45
N HIS A 17 -20.75 4.97 0.66
CA HIS A 17 -20.47 6.32 0.19
C HIS A 17 -19.19 6.89 0.81
N LYS A 18 -18.99 6.69 2.12
CA LYS A 18 -17.78 7.12 2.80
C LYS A 18 -16.54 6.39 2.25
N MET A 19 -16.58 5.06 2.17
CA MET A 19 -15.50 4.25 1.58
C MET A 19 -15.12 4.73 0.17
N ARG A 20 -16.13 5.11 -0.62
CA ARG A 20 -15.99 5.57 -1.99
C ARG A 20 -15.42 6.98 -2.11
N MET A 21 -15.72 7.87 -1.16
CA MET A 21 -15.15 9.23 -1.14
C MET A 21 -13.68 9.23 -0.74
N ASP A 22 -13.31 8.32 0.16
CA ASP A 22 -11.96 8.25 0.72
C ASP A 22 -11.05 7.27 -0.02
N ASP A 23 -11.51 6.72 -1.16
CA ASP A 23 -10.78 5.78 -2.02
C ASP A 23 -10.27 4.50 -1.29
N TYR A 24 -11.02 3.97 -0.32
CA TYR A 24 -10.60 2.84 0.52
C TYR A 24 -10.48 1.50 -0.22
N VAL A 25 -9.31 1.25 -0.81
CA VAL A 25 -9.08 0.11 -1.70
C VAL A 25 -9.32 -1.23 -0.99
N PHE A 26 -8.79 -1.40 0.22
CA PHE A 26 -8.86 -2.67 0.94
C PHE A 26 -10.24 -2.97 1.50
N ASP A 27 -11.04 -1.96 1.85
CA ASP A 27 -12.42 -2.18 2.29
C ASP A 27 -13.26 -2.77 1.16
N PHE A 28 -13.12 -2.25 -0.07
CA PHE A 28 -13.79 -2.84 -1.23
C PHE A 28 -13.32 -4.26 -1.53
N LEU A 29 -12.02 -4.53 -1.42
CA LEU A 29 -11.48 -5.87 -1.60
C LEU A 29 -11.99 -6.84 -0.51
N LEU A 30 -12.07 -6.42 0.75
CA LEU A 30 -12.65 -7.21 1.86
C LEU A 30 -14.12 -7.55 1.59
N GLN A 31 -14.90 -6.62 1.04
CA GLN A 31 -16.27 -6.92 0.62
C GLN A 31 -16.32 -7.96 -0.51
N MET A 32 -15.37 -7.91 -1.45
CA MET A 32 -15.30 -8.89 -2.55
C MET A 32 -14.83 -10.28 -2.11
N GLN A 33 -13.98 -10.38 -1.07
CA GLN A 33 -13.57 -11.67 -0.50
C GLN A 33 -14.79 -12.51 -0.07
N ASN A 34 -15.79 -11.86 0.54
CA ASN A 34 -16.98 -12.52 1.06
C ASN A 34 -18.08 -12.78 0.02
N ARG A 35 -17.98 -12.20 -1.19
CA ARG A 35 -19.01 -12.40 -2.23
C ARG A 35 -18.87 -13.76 -2.89
N VAL A 36 -20.01 -14.41 -3.13
CA VAL A 36 -20.13 -15.61 -3.96
C VAL A 36 -20.78 -15.18 -5.28
N LEU A 37 -20.10 -15.42 -6.40
CA LEU A 37 -20.57 -15.07 -7.74
C LEU A 37 -20.44 -16.29 -8.66
N THR A 38 -21.31 -16.37 -9.66
CA THR A 38 -21.29 -17.46 -10.65
C THR A 38 -20.05 -17.42 -11.52
N ASN A 39 -19.62 -16.21 -11.93
CA ASN A 39 -18.35 -16.01 -12.62
C ASN A 39 -17.36 -15.30 -11.67
N PRO A 40 -16.20 -15.90 -11.35
CA PRO A 40 -15.18 -15.26 -10.53
C PRO A 40 -14.76 -13.88 -11.04
N LEU A 41 -14.73 -13.69 -12.37
CA LEU A 41 -14.39 -12.42 -13.02
C LEU A 41 -15.33 -11.26 -12.63
N ASP A 42 -16.58 -11.56 -12.26
CA ASP A 42 -17.57 -10.55 -11.87
C ASP A 42 -17.17 -9.83 -10.58
N LYS A 43 -16.31 -10.42 -9.75
CA LYS A 43 -15.74 -9.73 -8.58
C LYS A 43 -14.86 -8.56 -9.02
N VAL A 44 -14.01 -8.77 -10.02
CA VAL A 44 -13.17 -7.71 -10.59
C VAL A 44 -14.03 -6.67 -11.30
N ALA A 45 -15.01 -7.11 -12.09
CA ALA A 45 -15.91 -6.22 -12.80
C ALA A 45 -16.72 -5.32 -11.84
N GLY A 46 -17.17 -5.88 -10.71
CA GLY A 46 -17.89 -5.13 -9.67
C GLY A 46 -17.05 -4.04 -8.99
N LEU A 47 -15.72 -4.17 -8.99
CA LEU A 47 -14.80 -3.18 -8.42
C LEU A 47 -14.58 -1.97 -9.34
N ILE A 48 -14.82 -2.10 -10.66
CA ILE A 48 -14.65 -1.02 -11.63
C ILE A 48 -15.41 0.23 -11.20
N TYR A 49 -16.66 0.09 -10.76
CA TYR A 49 -17.47 1.24 -10.34
C TYR A 49 -16.97 1.90 -9.04
N LEU A 50 -16.30 1.12 -8.18
CA LEU A 50 -15.85 1.54 -6.86
C LEU A 50 -14.52 2.29 -6.91
N PHE A 51 -13.61 1.90 -7.80
CA PHE A 51 -12.28 2.52 -7.89
C PHE A 51 -12.18 3.74 -8.82
N TYR A 52 -13.30 4.20 -9.40
CA TYR A 52 -13.35 5.36 -10.30
C TYR A 52 -12.21 5.40 -11.35
N PRO A 53 -12.08 4.35 -12.17
CA PRO A 53 -11.07 4.34 -13.20
C PRO A 53 -11.34 5.44 -14.23
N LYS A 54 -10.27 5.96 -14.84
CA LYS A 54 -10.38 7.01 -15.88
C LYS A 54 -11.20 6.53 -17.09
N PHE A 55 -11.14 5.23 -17.38
CA PHE A 55 -11.90 4.56 -18.43
C PHE A 55 -12.46 3.26 -17.88
N ILE A 56 -13.62 2.85 -18.38
CA ILE A 56 -14.20 1.55 -18.05
C ILE A 56 -13.52 0.51 -18.94
N PRO A 57 -12.79 -0.48 -18.37
CA PRO A 57 -12.20 -1.54 -19.18
C PRO A 57 -13.31 -2.41 -19.79
N ILE A 58 -13.02 -2.95 -20.98
CA ILE A 58 -13.92 -3.90 -21.64
C ILE A 58 -13.98 -5.17 -20.78
N TYR A 59 -15.19 -5.67 -20.55
CA TYR A 59 -15.39 -6.97 -19.94
C TYR A 59 -15.17 -8.05 -21.00
N ASP A 60 -14.17 -8.90 -20.78
CA ASP A 60 -13.90 -10.06 -21.62
C ASP A 60 -14.03 -11.33 -20.77
N ALA A 61 -15.05 -12.15 -21.06
CA ALA A 61 -15.36 -13.34 -20.28
C ALA A 61 -14.30 -14.44 -20.39
N VAL A 62 -13.42 -14.39 -21.39
CA VAL A 62 -12.33 -15.37 -21.54
C VAL A 62 -11.02 -14.92 -20.88
N GLN A 63 -10.94 -13.66 -20.42
CA GLN A 63 -9.74 -13.15 -19.77
C GLN A 63 -9.58 -13.73 -18.35
N SER A 64 -8.34 -13.90 -17.90
CA SER A 64 -8.08 -14.34 -16.54
C SER A 64 -8.43 -13.24 -15.52
N GLU A 65 -8.79 -13.63 -14.30
CA GLU A 65 -9.05 -12.68 -13.21
C GLU A 65 -7.83 -11.80 -12.90
N GLU A 66 -6.61 -12.36 -13.02
CA GLU A 66 -5.36 -11.63 -12.80
C GLU A 66 -5.10 -10.58 -13.89
N ASP A 67 -5.39 -10.90 -15.15
CA ASP A 67 -5.27 -9.93 -16.25
C ASP A 67 -6.29 -8.81 -16.09
N ALA A 68 -7.54 -9.15 -15.73
CA ALA A 68 -8.60 -8.19 -15.43
C ALA A 68 -8.22 -7.28 -14.25
N TRP A 69 -7.71 -7.86 -13.17
CA TRP A 69 -7.23 -7.14 -11.99
C TRP A 69 -6.09 -6.20 -12.37
N THR A 70 -5.15 -6.66 -13.18
CA THR A 70 -4.05 -5.85 -13.70
C THR A 70 -4.57 -4.66 -14.49
N ILE A 71 -5.50 -4.87 -15.43
CA ILE A 71 -6.12 -3.77 -16.19
C ILE A 71 -6.81 -2.79 -15.25
N LEU A 72 -7.57 -3.27 -14.26
CA LEU A 72 -8.26 -2.43 -13.30
C LEU A 72 -7.27 -1.57 -12.49
N VAL A 73 -6.23 -2.17 -11.88
CA VAL A 73 -5.20 -1.43 -11.12
C VAL A 73 -4.50 -0.39 -12.00
N ASN A 74 -4.25 -0.71 -13.27
CA ASN A 74 -3.64 0.20 -14.23
C ASN A 74 -4.49 1.45 -14.47
N MET A 75 -5.81 1.32 -14.39
CA MET A 75 -6.79 2.41 -14.58
C MET A 75 -7.24 3.09 -13.29
N MET A 76 -6.96 2.50 -12.12
CA MET A 76 -7.26 3.09 -10.81
C MET A 76 -6.65 4.49 -10.66
N ARG A 77 -7.27 5.31 -9.80
CA ARG A 77 -6.70 6.59 -9.38
C ARG A 77 -5.28 6.41 -8.84
N VAL A 78 -4.43 7.40 -9.11
CA VAL A 78 -3.02 7.40 -8.66
C VAL A 78 -2.88 7.23 -7.14
N ARG A 79 -3.87 7.66 -6.37
CA ARG A 79 -3.90 7.56 -4.89
C ARG A 79 -4.25 6.17 -4.41
N SER A 80 -5.28 5.55 -4.98
CA SER A 80 -5.64 4.15 -4.72
C SER A 80 -4.46 3.21 -4.99
N ARG A 81 -3.67 3.49 -6.04
CA ARG A 81 -2.41 2.77 -6.27
C ARG A 81 -1.37 3.00 -5.18
N ALA A 82 -1.24 4.21 -4.64
CA ALA A 82 -0.35 4.46 -3.52
C ALA A 82 -0.77 3.68 -2.27
N ASP A 83 -2.07 3.49 -2.03
CA ASP A 83 -2.55 2.69 -0.91
C ASP A 83 -2.11 1.23 -1.03
N LEU A 84 -2.21 0.64 -2.23
CA LEU A 84 -1.67 -0.70 -2.51
C LEU A 84 -0.17 -0.79 -2.22
N LEU A 85 0.61 0.23 -2.62
CA LEU A 85 2.06 0.28 -2.41
C LEU A 85 2.43 0.33 -0.93
N PHE A 86 1.82 1.24 -0.17
CA PHE A 86 2.28 1.61 1.18
C PHE A 86 1.63 0.82 2.32
N THR A 87 0.52 0.12 2.07
CA THR A 87 -0.21 -0.58 3.15
C THR A 87 -0.29 -2.08 2.97
N TYR A 88 -0.25 -2.61 1.74
CA TYR A 88 -0.20 -4.06 1.55
C TYR A 88 1.16 -4.62 1.98
N PRO A 89 1.22 -5.64 2.86
CA PRO A 89 2.49 -6.05 3.46
C PRO A 89 3.34 -6.96 2.58
N GLU A 90 2.74 -7.89 1.85
CA GLU A 90 3.51 -8.86 1.06
C GLU A 90 3.99 -8.22 -0.27
N PRO A 91 5.10 -8.72 -0.84
CA PRO A 91 5.40 -8.47 -2.24
C PRO A 91 4.32 -9.09 -3.13
N GLY A 92 4.05 -8.47 -4.25
CA GLY A 92 3.21 -9.05 -5.29
C GLY A 92 3.81 -10.35 -5.82
N ASN A 93 3.00 -11.41 -5.91
CA ASN A 93 3.40 -12.67 -6.55
C ASN A 93 3.05 -12.74 -8.05
N GLY A 94 2.51 -11.65 -8.62
CA GLY A 94 2.17 -11.52 -10.03
C GLY A 94 3.29 -10.86 -10.86
N ARG A 95 2.92 -10.26 -12.00
CA ARG A 95 3.86 -9.56 -12.88
C ARG A 95 4.45 -8.29 -12.27
N LYS A 96 3.73 -7.66 -11.34
CA LYS A 96 4.15 -6.46 -10.61
C LYS A 96 4.36 -6.83 -9.14
N CYS A 97 5.53 -6.52 -8.56
CA CYS A 97 5.85 -6.88 -7.19
C CYS A 97 5.50 -5.80 -6.15
N TRP A 98 5.17 -4.59 -6.58
CA TRP A 98 4.85 -3.47 -5.70
C TRP A 98 3.42 -3.54 -5.12
N ARG A 99 2.53 -4.30 -5.76
CA ARG A 99 1.10 -4.45 -5.43
C ARG A 99 0.69 -5.92 -5.29
N PRO A 100 -0.41 -6.24 -4.58
CA PRO A 100 -0.94 -7.60 -4.56
C PRO A 100 -1.41 -8.06 -5.95
N SER A 101 -1.28 -9.35 -6.22
CA SER A 101 -2.04 -10.05 -7.25
C SER A 101 -3.53 -10.15 -6.86
N TRP A 102 -4.36 -10.60 -7.80
CA TRP A 102 -5.76 -10.91 -7.55
C TRP A 102 -5.91 -12.04 -6.53
N GLU A 103 -5.11 -13.10 -6.69
CA GLU A 103 -5.08 -14.22 -5.74
C GLU A 103 -4.77 -13.72 -4.32
N GLN A 104 -3.72 -12.91 -4.17
CA GLN A 104 -3.35 -12.33 -2.89
C GLN A 104 -4.45 -11.43 -2.33
N ALA A 105 -5.07 -10.60 -3.18
CA ALA A 105 -6.17 -9.73 -2.78
C ALA A 105 -7.39 -10.54 -2.29
N MET A 106 -7.64 -11.74 -2.83
CA MET A 106 -8.81 -12.55 -2.50
C MET A 106 -8.59 -13.55 -1.37
N THR A 107 -7.35 -14.00 -1.15
CA THR A 107 -7.05 -15.10 -0.20
C THR A 107 -6.32 -14.67 1.06
N LYS A 108 -5.62 -13.53 1.04
CA LYS A 108 -4.81 -13.05 2.17
C LYS A 108 -5.60 -12.12 3.08
N THR A 109 -5.13 -12.00 4.32
CA THR A 109 -5.60 -10.97 5.25
C THR A 109 -5.21 -9.60 4.71
N LEU A 110 -6.21 -8.77 4.43
CA LEU A 110 -6.01 -7.41 3.96
C LEU A 110 -5.80 -6.45 5.13
N PRO A 111 -5.00 -5.38 4.95
CA PRO A 111 -4.89 -4.32 5.93
C PRO A 111 -6.28 -3.76 6.30
N SER A 112 -6.55 -3.66 7.60
CA SER A 112 -7.72 -2.94 8.10
C SER A 112 -7.42 -1.45 8.06
N HIS A 113 -8.32 -0.65 7.47
CA HIS A 113 -8.11 0.79 7.41
C HIS A 113 -8.27 1.44 8.78
N ALA A 114 -7.16 1.98 9.30
CA ALA A 114 -7.17 3.06 10.28
C ALA A 114 -6.99 4.39 9.53
N GLN A 115 -8.08 4.94 8.97
CA GLN A 115 -8.20 6.34 8.52
C GLN A 115 -6.95 6.89 7.79
N VAL A 116 -6.57 6.27 6.67
CA VAL A 116 -5.37 6.67 5.94
C VAL A 116 -5.76 7.46 4.71
N GLU A 117 -5.77 8.79 4.85
CA GLU A 117 -6.05 9.68 3.72
C GLU A 117 -4.76 10.04 2.99
N ARG A 118 -4.63 9.62 1.72
CA ARG A 118 -3.69 10.16 0.70
C ARG A 118 -2.20 9.95 0.98
N LEU A 119 -1.74 8.71 0.84
CA LEU A 119 -0.33 8.31 0.98
C LEU A 119 0.61 8.84 -0.11
N GLY A 120 0.07 9.25 -1.24
CA GLY A 120 0.84 9.79 -2.35
C GLY A 120 0.21 9.41 -3.67
N GLU A 121 1.02 9.44 -4.73
CA GLU A 121 0.54 9.19 -6.08
C GLU A 121 1.50 8.24 -6.80
N VAL A 122 1.00 7.07 -7.15
CA VAL A 122 1.68 6.14 -8.06
C VAL A 122 1.15 6.39 -9.46
N ASN A 123 2.05 6.84 -10.32
CA ASN A 123 1.79 7.25 -11.69
C ASN A 123 2.13 6.11 -12.66
N ARG A 124 1.39 6.03 -13.76
CA ARG A 124 1.68 5.10 -14.85
C ARG A 124 2.40 5.82 -15.98
N LEU A 125 3.38 5.16 -16.58
CA LEU A 125 3.97 5.53 -17.85
C LEU A 125 3.24 4.79 -18.98
N ASP A 126 2.42 5.51 -19.74
CA ASP A 126 1.61 4.93 -20.82
C ASP A 126 2.47 4.25 -21.91
N THR A 127 3.74 4.64 -22.05
CA THR A 127 4.65 4.17 -23.11
C THR A 127 5.47 2.94 -22.77
N THR A 128 5.64 2.58 -21.49
CA THR A 128 6.60 1.52 -21.08
C THR A 128 6.01 0.49 -20.12
N ASP A 129 4.69 0.47 -19.91
CA ASP A 129 4.03 -0.33 -18.86
C ASP A 129 4.69 -0.16 -17.47
N GLY A 130 5.32 1.00 -17.24
CA GLY A 130 6.09 1.27 -16.03
C GLY A 130 5.24 2.01 -15.01
N ASP A 131 5.40 1.65 -13.73
CA ASP A 131 4.81 2.41 -12.63
C ASP A 131 5.92 3.23 -11.94
N LEU A 132 5.59 4.47 -11.58
CA LEU A 132 6.50 5.44 -10.97
C LEU A 132 5.89 6.00 -9.69
N TYR A 133 6.74 6.14 -8.68
CA TYR A 133 6.44 6.90 -7.48
C TYR A 133 7.44 8.03 -7.29
N ILE A 134 6.97 9.22 -6.95
CA ILE A 134 7.82 10.37 -6.63
C ILE A 134 7.61 10.72 -5.16
N GLY A 135 8.65 10.62 -4.34
CA GLY A 135 8.52 10.85 -2.91
C GLY A 135 9.81 10.72 -2.11
N PRO A 136 9.70 10.77 -0.76
CA PRO A 136 10.81 10.58 0.15
C PRO A 136 11.50 9.22 -0.06
N TYR A 137 12.83 9.25 -0.01
CA TYR A 137 13.67 8.13 -0.37
C TYR A 137 14.95 8.12 0.48
N ILE A 138 15.38 6.95 0.93
CA ILE A 138 16.65 6.71 1.62
C ILE A 138 17.40 5.59 0.87
N ASP A 139 18.66 5.83 0.51
CA ASP A 139 19.47 4.87 -0.27
C ASP A 139 19.68 3.55 0.49
N SER A 140 19.99 3.63 1.78
CA SER A 140 20.22 2.48 2.64
C SER A 140 19.84 2.78 4.09
N GLY A 141 19.01 1.94 4.68
CA GLY A 141 18.71 1.92 6.12
C GLY A 141 18.63 0.48 6.61
N HIS A 142 19.24 0.20 7.76
CA HIS A 142 19.21 -1.14 8.35
C HIS A 142 17.98 -1.30 9.23
N VAL A 143 17.10 -2.21 8.84
CA VAL A 143 15.87 -2.54 9.55
C VAL A 143 16.11 -3.80 10.37
N ARG A 144 15.72 -3.78 11.65
CA ARG A 144 15.81 -4.96 12.53
C ARG A 144 14.62 -5.10 13.48
N GLY A 145 14.44 -6.31 14.02
CA GLY A 145 13.41 -6.62 15.02
C GLY A 145 12.07 -7.05 14.44
N PHE A 146 12.06 -7.40 13.15
CA PHE A 146 10.84 -7.82 12.43
C PHE A 146 10.92 -9.24 11.82
N ALA A 147 12.05 -9.93 12.01
CA ALA A 147 12.31 -11.25 11.44
C ALA A 147 11.49 -12.38 12.08
N GLU A 148 11.21 -12.30 13.38
CA GLU A 148 10.49 -13.36 14.11
C GLU A 148 9.00 -13.45 13.72
N GLU A 149 8.41 -14.65 13.83
CA GLU A 149 7.00 -14.90 13.49
C GLU A 149 6.03 -14.17 14.40
N TYR A 150 4.94 -13.68 13.81
CA TYR A 150 3.94 -12.80 14.42
C TYR A 150 3.09 -13.47 15.51
N ASN A 151 3.13 -12.93 16.72
CA ASN A 151 2.14 -13.22 17.77
C ASN A 151 0.88 -12.42 17.47
N LYS A 152 -0.21 -13.14 17.21
CA LYS A 152 -1.49 -12.58 16.73
C LYS A 152 -1.98 -11.42 17.61
N GLY A 153 -2.13 -10.22 17.01
CA GLY A 153 -2.87 -9.10 17.62
C GLY A 153 -2.06 -7.98 18.27
N LYS A 154 -0.72 -7.94 18.16
CA LYS A 154 0.08 -6.80 18.67
C LYS A 154 0.92 -6.14 17.57
N CYS A 155 0.84 -4.82 17.51
CA CYS A 155 1.80 -4.00 16.79
C CYS A 155 3.20 -4.29 17.34
N ARG A 156 4.15 -4.58 16.46
CA ARG A 156 5.53 -4.87 16.82
C ARG A 156 6.38 -3.65 16.62
N GLN A 157 7.21 -3.36 17.63
CA GLN A 157 8.24 -2.33 17.53
C GLN A 157 9.53 -2.97 17.03
N GLY A 158 10.15 -2.33 16.05
CA GLY A 158 11.50 -2.62 15.57
C GLY A 158 12.33 -1.34 15.56
N GLU A 159 13.48 -1.41 14.91
CA GLU A 159 14.40 -0.27 14.79
C GLU A 159 14.86 -0.08 13.35
N LEU A 160 14.91 1.19 12.93
CA LEU A 160 15.54 1.64 11.71
C LEU A 160 16.85 2.35 12.08
N MET A 161 17.97 1.80 11.68
CA MET A 161 19.29 2.40 11.86
C MET A 161 19.76 3.06 10.56
N ILE A 162 20.11 4.34 10.63
CA ILE A 162 20.58 5.13 9.49
C ILE A 162 21.86 5.85 9.87
N GLU A 163 22.84 5.76 8.98
CA GLU A 163 24.08 6.53 9.06
C GLU A 163 23.88 7.89 8.39
N ASP A 164 24.22 8.98 9.08
CA ASP A 164 24.17 10.33 8.53
C ASP A 164 25.43 10.70 7.73
N ASN A 165 25.44 11.91 7.18
CA ASN A 165 26.57 12.41 6.39
C ASN A 165 27.87 12.58 7.20
N THR A 166 27.79 12.57 8.54
CA THR A 166 28.92 12.62 9.47
C THR A 166 29.43 11.23 9.87
N ARG A 167 28.82 10.16 9.32
CA ARG A 167 29.03 8.77 9.70
C ARG A 167 28.55 8.41 11.11
N THR A 168 27.64 9.20 11.65
CA THR A 168 27.01 8.91 12.94
C THR A 168 25.79 8.02 12.70
N LEU A 169 25.70 6.93 13.46
CA LEU A 169 24.58 6.00 13.40
C LEU A 169 23.43 6.48 14.30
N HIS A 170 22.24 6.63 13.72
CA HIS A 170 21.02 7.02 14.42
C HIS A 170 20.03 5.85 14.38
N SER A 171 19.40 5.54 15.51
CA SER A 171 18.34 4.53 15.61
C SER A 171 16.98 5.17 15.80
N PHE A 172 15.98 4.78 15.02
CA PHE A 172 14.60 5.26 15.03
C PHE A 172 13.62 4.15 15.35
N LYS A 173 12.60 4.43 16.17
CA LYS A 173 11.53 3.46 16.45
C LYS A 173 10.60 3.33 15.24
N ILE A 174 10.36 2.08 14.85
CA ILE A 174 9.47 1.73 13.73
C ILE A 174 8.49 0.64 14.15
N PHE A 175 7.39 0.50 13.43
CA PHE A 175 6.25 -0.32 13.81
C PHE A 175 5.69 -1.11 12.65
N LYS A 176 5.26 -2.34 12.93
CA LYS A 176 4.62 -3.25 11.98
C LYS A 176 3.37 -3.85 12.59
N ASP A 177 2.24 -3.72 11.92
CA ASP A 177 0.92 -4.19 12.35
C ASP A 177 0.41 -5.41 11.54
N HIS A 178 1.27 -6.00 10.72
CA HIS A 178 0.95 -7.15 9.89
C HIS A 178 1.85 -8.37 10.20
N PRO A 179 1.43 -9.59 9.86
CA PRO A 179 2.16 -10.80 10.21
C PRO A 179 3.39 -11.06 9.34
N TYR A 180 3.44 -10.51 8.13
CA TYR A 180 4.52 -10.77 7.17
C TYR A 180 5.90 -10.37 7.74
N SER A 181 6.87 -11.29 7.70
CA SER A 181 8.22 -11.09 8.26
C SER A 181 9.02 -10.12 7.41
N ILE A 182 9.89 -9.33 8.07
CA ILE A 182 10.88 -8.48 7.40
C ILE A 182 12.23 -8.92 7.94
N PRO A 183 13.08 -9.58 7.14
CA PRO A 183 14.39 -10.01 7.59
C PRO A 183 15.22 -8.81 8.06
N ASP A 184 16.05 -9.04 9.07
CA ASP A 184 17.00 -8.02 9.50
C ASP A 184 18.02 -7.77 8.38
N GLY A 185 18.25 -6.51 8.02
CA GLY A 185 19.07 -6.20 6.85
C GLY A 185 19.00 -4.75 6.40
N SER A 186 19.85 -4.43 5.43
CA SER A 186 19.91 -3.10 4.81
C SER A 186 18.99 -3.06 3.59
N TYR A 187 18.10 -2.07 3.57
CA TYR A 187 17.13 -1.88 2.49
C TYR A 187 17.20 -0.47 1.94
N THR A 188 16.85 -0.34 0.67
CA THR A 188 16.43 0.95 0.11
C THR A 188 15.01 1.24 0.57
N LEU A 189 14.75 2.46 1.03
CA LEU A 189 13.47 2.81 1.64
C LEU A 189 12.77 3.90 0.84
N ILE A 190 11.48 3.72 0.62
CA ILE A 190 10.60 4.74 0.05
C ILE A 190 9.52 5.05 1.06
N SER A 191 9.27 6.33 1.32
CA SER A 191 8.19 6.73 2.21
C SER A 191 7.05 7.37 1.47
N ASN A 192 5.89 7.37 2.12
CA ASN A 192 4.72 8.07 1.64
C ASN A 192 4.96 9.59 1.71
N GLY A 193 4.36 10.29 0.75
CA GLY A 193 4.36 11.75 0.72
C GLY A 193 3.30 12.29 1.68
N GLY A 194 3.28 13.61 1.87
CA GLY A 194 2.22 14.30 2.59
C GLY A 194 1.23 14.84 1.57
N GLY A 195 0.24 14.04 1.17
CA GLY A 195 -0.71 14.36 0.11
C GLY A 195 -1.85 15.30 0.53
N GLY A 196 -1.53 16.47 1.09
CA GLY A 196 -2.40 17.66 0.96
C GLY A 196 -3.68 17.76 1.80
N HIS A 197 -3.71 17.31 3.06
CA HIS A 197 -4.66 17.84 4.05
C HIS A 197 -3.91 18.34 5.29
N PRO A 198 -4.06 19.62 5.71
CA PRO A 198 -3.28 20.20 6.81
C PRO A 198 -3.49 19.55 8.18
N SER A 199 -4.60 18.81 8.38
CA SER A 199 -5.01 18.31 9.69
C SER A 199 -4.36 16.98 10.10
N LEU A 200 -3.68 16.27 9.19
CA LEU A 200 -3.04 14.99 9.48
C LEU A 200 -1.61 14.99 8.94
N ASN A 201 -0.62 15.18 9.82
CA ASN A 201 0.78 15.00 9.46
C ASN A 201 1.08 13.51 9.32
N ILE A 202 0.80 12.96 8.13
CA ILE A 202 1.14 11.59 7.72
C ILE A 202 2.40 11.52 6.88
N PHE A 203 3.08 12.66 6.65
CA PHE A 203 4.33 12.67 5.91
C PHE A 203 5.34 11.72 6.55
N MET A 204 6.00 10.90 5.74
CA MET A 204 6.98 9.91 6.20
C MET A 204 6.48 8.89 7.24
N LYS A 205 5.15 8.66 7.31
CA LYS A 205 4.54 7.73 8.27
C LYS A 205 4.70 6.28 7.84
N TYR A 206 4.55 5.98 6.55
CA TYR A 206 4.58 4.63 6.00
C TYR A 206 5.77 4.48 5.08
N TRP A 207 6.46 3.36 5.21
CA TRP A 207 7.70 3.08 4.52
C TRP A 207 7.62 1.74 3.83
N VAL A 208 8.10 1.69 2.59
CA VAL A 208 8.29 0.48 1.81
C VAL A 208 9.77 0.13 1.85
N THR A 209 10.07 -1.07 2.33
CA THR A 209 11.39 -1.69 2.20
C THR A 209 11.54 -2.29 0.82
N ARG A 210 12.66 -2.02 0.17
CA ARG A 210 12.97 -2.51 -1.16
C ARG A 210 14.37 -3.08 -1.21
N GLN A 211 14.54 -4.12 -2.01
CA GLN A 211 15.82 -4.74 -2.26
C GLN A 211 16.13 -4.70 -3.76
N GLN A 212 17.40 -4.49 -4.08
CA GLN A 212 17.86 -4.53 -5.46
C GLN A 212 17.97 -5.99 -5.92
N ARG A 213 17.36 -6.28 -7.07
CA ARG A 213 17.45 -7.55 -7.77
C ARG A 213 18.71 -7.62 -8.62
N GLN A 214 19.07 -8.83 -9.05
CA GLN A 214 20.23 -9.08 -9.91
C GLN A 214 20.15 -8.37 -11.27
N ASP A 215 18.94 -8.11 -11.78
CA ASP A 215 18.69 -7.38 -13.03
C ASP A 215 18.71 -5.85 -12.85
N GLY A 216 19.05 -5.36 -11.65
CA GLY A 216 19.10 -3.95 -11.31
C GLY A 216 17.74 -3.32 -10.98
N GLN A 217 16.64 -4.07 -11.07
CA GLN A 217 15.32 -3.60 -10.64
C GLN A 217 15.15 -3.70 -9.12
N PHE A 218 14.18 -3.00 -8.56
CA PHE A 218 13.92 -3.04 -7.12
C PHE A 218 12.64 -3.77 -6.82
N GLU A 219 12.72 -4.83 -6.02
CA GLU A 219 11.57 -5.54 -5.49
C GLU A 219 11.13 -4.96 -4.14
N LYS A 220 9.82 -4.87 -3.94
CA LYS A 220 9.25 -4.61 -2.63
C LYS A 220 9.54 -5.84 -1.74
N VAL A 221 9.92 -5.60 -0.51
CA VAL A 221 10.08 -6.66 0.50
C VAL A 221 8.88 -6.64 1.43
N SER A 222 8.60 -5.48 2.03
CA SER A 222 7.47 -5.29 2.95
C SER A 222 7.26 -3.80 3.26
N VAL A 223 6.25 -3.49 4.08
CA VAL A 223 6.00 -2.16 4.63
C VAL A 223 6.23 -2.08 6.14
N PHE A 224 6.45 -0.89 6.67
CA PHE A 224 6.40 -0.59 8.10
C PHE A 224 5.95 0.87 8.30
N SER A 225 5.75 1.29 9.54
CA SER A 225 5.36 2.66 9.87
C SER A 225 6.25 3.31 10.94
N MET A 226 6.37 4.62 10.89
CA MET A 226 6.96 5.48 11.91
C MET A 226 5.85 6.36 12.46
N VAL A 227 5.14 5.86 13.47
CA VAL A 227 3.91 6.49 13.99
C VAL A 227 4.21 7.77 14.79
N ASP A 228 5.38 7.83 15.41
CA ASP A 228 5.82 8.95 16.24
C ASP A 228 6.17 10.16 15.34
N PRO A 229 5.47 11.31 15.48
CA PRO A 229 5.81 12.51 14.71
C PRO A 229 7.19 13.08 15.06
N GLU A 230 7.68 12.93 16.29
CA GLU A 230 9.00 13.45 16.70
C GLU A 230 10.13 12.65 16.05
N GLU A 231 9.99 11.32 15.95
CA GLU A 231 10.94 10.46 15.22
C GLU A 231 11.01 10.84 13.74
N ARG A 232 9.86 11.15 13.12
CA ARG A 232 9.79 11.57 11.72
C ARG A 232 10.45 12.93 11.49
N GLU A 233 10.20 13.88 12.39
CA GLU A 233 10.84 15.20 12.33
C GLU A 233 12.35 15.09 12.53
N ARG A 234 12.80 14.24 13.47
CA ARG A 234 14.22 13.97 13.69
C ARG A 234 14.88 13.36 12.45
N LEU A 235 14.23 12.38 11.82
CA LEU A 235 14.72 11.76 10.59
C LEU A 235 14.83 12.78 9.44
N GLN A 236 13.85 13.67 9.32
CA GLN A 236 13.87 14.73 8.32
C GLN A 236 15.05 15.71 8.55
N LYS A 237 15.29 16.08 9.81
CA LYS A 237 16.39 16.99 10.20
C LYS A 237 17.79 16.42 9.93
N LEU A 238 17.94 15.10 9.84
CA LEU A 238 19.23 14.47 9.49
C LEU A 238 19.68 14.79 8.05
N GLY A 239 18.77 15.21 7.16
CA GLY A 239 19.11 15.54 5.77
C GLY A 239 19.50 14.33 4.90
N VAL A 240 19.26 13.11 5.38
CA VAL A 240 19.52 11.85 4.65
C VAL A 240 18.38 11.48 3.70
N VAL A 241 17.19 12.04 3.92
CA VAL A 241 15.99 11.78 3.12
C VAL A 241 16.03 12.62 1.85
N LYS A 242 16.06 11.95 0.71
CA LYS A 242 16.06 12.57 -0.62
C LYS A 242 14.65 12.53 -1.20
N HIS A 243 14.39 13.36 -2.22
CA HIS A 243 13.19 13.25 -3.03
C HIS A 243 13.58 12.66 -4.39
N ARG A 244 13.03 11.50 -4.75
CA ARG A 244 13.42 10.79 -5.98
C ARG A 244 12.24 10.20 -6.72
N ILE A 245 12.41 10.06 -8.04
CA ILE A 245 11.57 9.24 -8.88
C ILE A 245 12.04 7.79 -8.72
N SER A 246 11.13 6.93 -8.28
CA SER A 246 11.35 5.51 -8.06
C SER A 246 10.52 4.72 -9.05
N ARG A 247 11.19 3.90 -9.88
CA ARG A 247 10.51 2.89 -10.69
C ARG A 247 10.03 1.76 -9.80
N LEU A 248 8.77 1.36 -9.97
CA LEU A 248 8.18 0.24 -9.28
C LEU A 248 8.19 -0.98 -10.22
N CYS A 249 8.58 -2.13 -9.67
CA CYS A 249 8.34 -3.42 -10.29
C CYS A 249 6.91 -3.82 -9.95
#